data_AF-A0A1N6ZHN4-F1
#
_entry.id   AF-A0A1N6ZHN4-F1
#
_cell.length_a   1.000
_cell.length_b   1.000
_cell.length_c   1.000
_cell.angle_alpha   90.00
_cell.angle_beta   90.00
_cell.angle_gamma   90.00
#
_symmetry.space_group_name_H-M   'P 1'
#
loop_
_entity.id
_entity.type
_entity.pdbx_description
1 polymer ?
#
loop_
_entity_poly.entity_id
_entity_poly.type
_entity_poly.pdbx_seq_one_letter_code
_entity_poly.pdbx_strand_id
1 'polypeptide(L)'
;MSRTTYTLVIRETEPAEGIVAEVRSDGTIEESTSVAYADYGLAAVRDDWVPDERRTEVTADVTTTRLQTERDGEGFSFRLLGDGETLADQRLTDDEWNVVSVE
;
A
#
# COMPACT_ATOMS: atom_id res chain seq x y z
N MET A 1 -22.93 -7.28 -15.12
CA MET A 1 -21.63 -7.49 -14.46
C MET A 1 -21.88 -7.39 -12.96
N SER A 2 -21.10 -8.11 -12.16
CA SER A 2 -21.32 -8.21 -10.71
C SER A 2 -20.34 -7.28 -10.00
N ARG A 3 -20.87 -6.42 -9.13
CA ARG A 3 -20.05 -5.59 -8.26
C ARG A 3 -19.22 -6.46 -7.32
N THR A 4 -17.91 -6.26 -7.34
CA THR A 4 -16.94 -6.92 -6.48
C THR A 4 -16.42 -5.89 -5.47
N THR A 5 -16.32 -6.30 -4.20
CA THR A 5 -15.70 -5.47 -3.16
C THR A 5 -14.23 -5.81 -3.07
N TYR A 6 -13.40 -4.83 -3.37
CA TYR A 6 -11.96 -4.90 -3.24
C TYR A 6 -11.54 -4.21 -1.95
N THR A 7 -10.61 -4.82 -1.21
CA THR A 7 -10.01 -4.24 -0.01
C THR A 7 -8.52 -4.04 -0.27
N LEU A 8 -8.10 -2.79 -0.38
CA LEU A 8 -6.70 -2.40 -0.36
C LEU A 8 -6.22 -2.39 1.09
N VAL A 9 -5.25 -3.26 1.40
CA VAL A 9 -4.61 -3.36 2.71
C VAL A 9 -3.16 -2.93 2.55
N ILE A 10 -2.74 -1.92 3.29
CA ILE A 10 -1.36 -1.43 3.31
C ILE A 10 -0.84 -1.59 4.73
N ARG A 11 0.27 -2.30 4.87
CA ARG A 11 0.88 -2.63 6.16
C ARG A 11 2.39 -2.61 6.06
N GLU A 12 3.03 -2.40 7.19
CA GLU A 12 4.47 -2.61 7.26
C GLU A 12 4.80 -4.10 7.26
N THR A 13 5.94 -4.46 6.67
CA THR A 13 6.51 -5.80 6.84
C THR A 13 7.00 -5.99 8.27
N GLU A 14 7.06 -7.25 8.71
CA GLU A 14 7.76 -7.63 9.93
C GLU A 14 9.01 -8.43 9.52
N PRO A 15 10.24 -7.94 9.79
CA PRO A 15 10.58 -6.70 10.49
C PRO A 15 10.29 -5.44 9.65
N ALA A 16 10.30 -4.26 10.31
CA ALA A 16 10.00 -2.92 9.77
C ALA A 16 11.01 -2.45 8.68
N GLU A 17 11.12 -3.23 7.62
CA GLU A 17 12.09 -3.13 6.52
C GLU A 17 11.43 -2.64 5.23
N GLY A 18 10.09 -2.56 5.21
CA GLY A 18 9.34 -2.15 4.03
C GLY A 18 7.83 -2.11 4.23
N ILE A 19 7.13 -1.82 3.15
CA ILE A 19 5.67 -1.72 3.08
C ILE A 19 5.16 -2.80 2.13
N VAL A 20 4.12 -3.51 2.54
CA VAL A 20 3.35 -4.42 1.68
C VAL A 20 1.97 -3.84 1.49
N ALA A 21 1.57 -3.73 0.22
CA ALA A 21 0.22 -3.37 -0.17
C ALA A 21 -0.41 -4.53 -0.95
N GLU A 22 -1.60 -4.95 -0.51
CA GLU A 22 -2.33 -6.08 -1.05
C GLU A 22 -3.76 -5.66 -1.40
N VAL A 23 -4.25 -6.10 -2.55
CA VAL A 23 -5.64 -5.96 -2.97
C VAL A 23 -6.31 -7.30 -2.78
N ARG A 24 -7.39 -7.33 -1.99
CA ARG A 24 -8.15 -8.55 -1.71
C ARG A 24 -9.57 -8.45 -2.23
N SER A 25 -10.10 -9.54 -2.76
CA SER A 25 -11.50 -9.69 -3.16
C SER A 25 -12.00 -11.03 -2.64
N ASP A 26 -13.11 -11.02 -1.89
CA ASP A 26 -13.72 -12.24 -1.32
C ASP A 26 -12.73 -13.15 -0.54
N GLY A 27 -11.72 -12.53 0.10
CA GLY A 27 -10.67 -13.25 0.84
C GLY A 27 -9.52 -13.78 -0.01
N THR A 28 -9.55 -13.62 -1.33
CA THR A 28 -8.44 -13.90 -2.25
C THR A 28 -7.59 -12.66 -2.48
N ILE A 29 -6.27 -12.83 -2.56
CA ILE A 29 -5.36 -11.75 -2.98
C ILE A 29 -5.43 -11.67 -4.51
N GLU A 30 -5.99 -10.58 -5.01
CA GLU A 30 -6.05 -10.28 -6.44
C GLU A 30 -4.69 -9.77 -6.93
N GLU A 31 -4.03 -8.96 -6.10
CA GLU A 31 -2.74 -8.36 -6.42
C GLU A 31 -1.98 -7.97 -5.16
N SER A 32 -0.66 -7.95 -5.24
CA SER A 32 0.21 -7.49 -4.17
C SER A 32 1.45 -6.81 -4.71
N THR A 33 1.97 -5.86 -3.93
CA THR A 33 3.22 -5.18 -4.19
C THR A 33 3.94 -4.94 -2.88
N SER A 34 5.27 -4.95 -2.92
CA SER A 34 6.11 -4.73 -1.74
C SER A 34 7.19 -3.71 -2.07
N VAL A 35 7.42 -2.79 -1.15
CA VAL A 35 8.45 -1.76 -1.24
C VAL A 35 9.40 -1.94 -0.06
N ALA A 36 10.68 -2.16 -0.35
CA ALA A 36 11.70 -2.16 0.69
C ALA A 36 12.19 -0.74 0.96
N TYR A 37 12.31 -0.35 2.22
CA TYR A 37 12.86 0.96 2.60
C TYR A 37 14.30 1.14 2.10
N ALA A 38 15.09 0.07 2.14
CA ALA A 38 16.47 0.07 1.68
C ALA A 38 16.62 0.45 0.19
N ASP A 39 15.63 0.16 -0.66
CA ASP A 39 15.65 0.52 -2.09
C ASP A 39 15.63 2.04 -2.30
N TYR A 40 15.10 2.76 -1.32
CA TYR A 40 14.97 4.22 -1.31
C TYR A 40 15.91 4.92 -0.32
N GLY A 41 16.87 4.18 0.28
CA GLY A 41 17.75 4.72 1.30
C GLY A 41 17.00 5.19 2.54
N LEU A 42 16.00 4.42 2.96
CA LEU A 42 15.16 4.70 4.11
C LEU A 42 15.33 3.63 5.20
N ALA A 43 15.06 4.01 6.44
CA ALA A 43 14.91 3.10 7.56
C ALA A 43 13.80 3.56 8.51
N ALA A 44 13.04 2.60 9.05
CA ALA A 44 12.12 2.86 10.14
C ALA A 44 12.93 3.11 11.43
N VAL A 45 12.76 4.28 12.06
CA VAL A 45 13.50 4.68 13.27
C VAL A 45 12.68 4.45 14.53
N ARG A 46 12.13 3.25 14.64
CA ARG A 46 11.24 2.84 15.73
C ARG A 46 11.57 1.44 16.19
N ASP A 47 11.75 1.27 17.50
CA ASP A 47 12.12 -0.01 18.11
C ASP A 47 10.91 -0.86 18.54
N ASP A 48 9.78 -0.25 18.91
CA ASP A 48 8.63 -0.96 19.52
C ASP A 48 7.25 -0.46 19.03
N TRP A 49 7.23 0.34 17.96
CA TRP A 49 6.00 0.87 17.39
C TRP A 49 5.86 0.45 15.93
N VAL A 50 4.71 -0.11 15.56
CA VAL A 50 4.36 -0.50 14.19
C VAL A 50 3.11 0.30 13.83
N PRO A 51 3.00 0.87 12.62
CA PRO A 51 1.85 1.67 12.25
C PRO A 51 0.68 0.72 12.02
N ASP A 52 -0.53 1.17 12.39
CA ASP A 52 -1.73 0.41 12.07
C ASP A 52 -1.86 0.20 10.57
N GLU A 53 -2.29 -1.00 10.18
CA GLU A 53 -2.57 -1.29 8.78
C GLU A 53 -3.71 -0.40 8.28
N ARG A 54 -3.53 0.15 7.08
CA ARG A 54 -4.57 0.93 6.41
C ARG A 54 -5.40 0.03 5.53
N ARG A 55 -6.72 0.09 5.73
CA ARG A 55 -7.69 -0.65 4.93
C ARG A 55 -8.61 0.31 4.21
N THR A 56 -8.73 0.14 2.89
CA THR A 56 -9.68 0.89 2.07
C THR A 56 -10.52 -0.09 1.28
N GLU A 57 -11.82 -0.10 1.53
CA GLU A 57 -12.78 -0.93 0.82
C GLU A 57 -13.43 -0.12 -0.30
N VAL A 58 -13.47 -0.69 -1.50
CA VAL A 58 -14.11 -0.11 -2.67
C VAL A 58 -14.89 -1.16 -3.41
N THR A 59 -16.16 -0.87 -3.71
CA THR A 59 -17.00 -1.74 -4.52
C THR A 59 -17.01 -1.23 -5.96
N ALA A 60 -16.49 -2.03 -6.87
CA ALA A 60 -16.38 -1.69 -8.28
C ALA A 60 -16.79 -2.88 -9.16
N ASP A 61 -17.13 -2.57 -10.41
CA ASP A 61 -17.49 -3.56 -11.41
C ASP A 61 -16.43 -3.50 -12.50
N VAL A 62 -15.33 -4.22 -12.28
CA VAL A 62 -14.12 -4.16 -13.13
C VAL A 62 -13.64 -5.58 -13.46
N THR A 63 -13.01 -5.73 -14.62
CA THR A 63 -12.49 -7.03 -15.06
C THR A 63 -11.07 -7.30 -14.56
N THR A 64 -10.32 -6.23 -14.31
CA THR A 64 -8.91 -6.33 -13.92
C THR A 64 -8.57 -5.23 -12.93
N THR A 65 -7.87 -5.59 -11.86
CA THR A 65 -7.29 -4.64 -10.91
C THR A 65 -5.80 -4.48 -11.15
N ARG A 66 -5.29 -3.28 -10.86
CA ARG A 66 -3.86 -2.98 -10.88
C ARG A 66 -3.47 -2.04 -9.75
N LEU A 67 -2.44 -2.38 -9.01
CA LEU A 67 -1.91 -1.65 -7.87
C LEU A 67 -0.65 -0.96 -8.33
N GLN A 68 -0.70 0.36 -8.29
CA GLN A 68 0.43 1.21 -8.59
C GLN A 68 1.00 1.77 -7.29
N THR A 69 2.32 1.78 -7.19
CA THR A 69 3.03 2.40 -6.08
C THR A 69 4.00 3.42 -6.65
N GLU A 70 3.96 4.63 -6.11
CA GLU A 70 4.85 5.73 -6.46
C GLU A 70 5.43 6.33 -5.20
N ARG A 71 6.71 6.73 -5.22
CA ARG A 71 7.32 7.49 -4.14
C ARG A 71 7.51 8.93 -4.60
N ASP A 72 6.97 9.87 -3.83
CA ASP A 72 7.10 11.31 -4.08
C ASP A 72 7.78 11.93 -2.86
N GLY A 73 9.12 11.79 -2.77
CA GLY A 73 10.05 12.44 -1.82
C GLY A 73 9.77 12.32 -0.30
N GLU A 74 8.57 12.70 0.10
CA GLU A 74 7.97 12.82 1.42
C GLU A 74 7.08 11.61 1.80
N GLY A 75 6.93 10.61 0.92
CA GLY A 75 6.13 9.42 1.20
C GLY A 75 5.86 8.50 0.01
N PHE A 76 5.00 7.50 0.25
CA PHE A 76 4.54 6.52 -0.72
C PHE A 76 3.05 6.69 -1.04
N SER A 77 2.72 6.67 -2.33
CA SER A 77 1.34 6.72 -2.83
C SER A 77 0.98 5.38 -3.45
N PHE A 78 -0.11 4.78 -2.98
CA PHE A 78 -0.65 3.51 -3.43
C PHE A 78 -1.98 3.74 -4.11
N ARG A 79 -2.07 3.42 -5.39
CA ARG A 79 -3.28 3.62 -6.19
C ARG A 79 -3.80 2.30 -6.72
N LEU A 80 -5.03 1.98 -6.33
CA LEU A 80 -5.78 0.86 -6.89
C LEU A 80 -6.51 1.34 -8.14
N LEU A 81 -6.14 0.78 -9.28
CA LEU A 81 -6.79 0.95 -10.56
C LEU A 81 -7.69 -0.26 -10.85
N GLY A 82 -8.83 -0.02 -11.49
CA GLY A 82 -9.73 -1.03 -12.01
C GLY A 82 -10.12 -0.65 -13.43
N ASP A 83 -9.87 -1.55 -14.39
CA ASP A 83 -10.06 -1.27 -15.84
C ASP A 83 -9.33 -0.01 -16.35
N GLY A 84 -8.26 0.41 -15.66
CA GLY A 84 -7.51 1.63 -15.96
C GLY A 84 -8.01 2.90 -15.27
N GLU A 85 -9.14 2.84 -14.56
CA GLU A 85 -9.68 3.94 -13.77
C GLU A 85 -9.26 3.84 -12.31
N THR A 86 -9.12 4.97 -11.61
CA THR A 86 -8.76 4.95 -10.18
C THR A 86 -9.96 4.59 -9.32
N LEU A 87 -9.86 3.47 -8.60
CA LEU A 87 -10.87 3.02 -7.64
C LEU A 87 -10.60 3.57 -6.25
N ALA A 88 -9.33 3.53 -5.81
CA ALA A 88 -8.90 4.02 -4.51
C ALA A 88 -7.46 4.54 -4.57
N ASP A 89 -7.15 5.51 -3.71
CA ASP A 89 -5.84 6.12 -3.56
C ASP A 89 -5.54 6.25 -2.06
N GLN A 90 -4.32 5.86 -1.68
CA GLN A 90 -3.84 5.92 -0.31
C GLN A 90 -2.43 6.49 -0.30
N ARG A 91 -2.27 7.61 0.39
CA ARG A 91 -0.97 8.23 0.62
C ARG A 91 -0.49 7.92 2.04
N LEU A 92 0.74 7.43 2.12
CA LEU A 92 1.51 7.24 3.34
C LEU A 92 2.65 8.25 3.35
N THR A 93 2.79 9.02 4.44
CA THR A 93 3.91 9.94 4.60
C THR A 93 5.01 9.30 5.44
N ASP A 94 6.24 9.71 5.19
CA ASP A 94 7.40 9.21 5.95
C ASP A 94 7.27 9.55 7.44
N ASP A 95 6.74 10.75 7.76
CA ASP A 95 6.46 11.20 9.13
C ASP A 95 5.43 10.31 9.84
N GLU A 96 4.33 9.96 9.17
CA GLU A 96 3.29 9.12 9.76
C GLU A 96 3.85 7.75 10.12
N TRP A 97 4.74 7.21 9.30
CA TRP A 97 5.31 5.88 9.52
C TRP A 97 6.66 5.93 10.25
N ASN A 98 7.10 7.12 10.70
CA ASN A 98 8.40 7.32 11.36
C ASN A 98 9.55 6.67 10.58
N VAL A 99 9.56 6.88 9.27
CA VAL A 99 10.62 6.44 8.37
C VAL A 99 11.48 7.65 8.03
N VAL A 100 12.80 7.49 8.07
CA VAL A 100 13.74 8.56 7.70
C VAL A 100 14.72 8.07 6.66
N SER A 101 15.28 9.01 5.90
CA SER A 101 16.38 8.68 5.01
C SER A 101 17.65 8.40 5.80
N VAL A 102 18.31 7.30 5.44
CA VAL A 102 19.61 6.89 5.95
C VAL A 102 20.60 7.01 4.79
N GLU A 103 21.48 8.01 4.88
CA GLU A 103 22.57 8.26 3.94
C GLU A 103 23.80 7.39 4.22
#